data_AF-A0A9D4MEJ2-F1
#
_entry.id   AF-A0A9D4MEJ2-F1
#
_cell.length_a   1.000
_cell.length_b   1.000
_cell.length_c   1.000
_cell.angle_alpha   90.00
_cell.angle_beta   90.00
_cell.angle_gamma   90.00
#
_symmetry.space_group_name_H-M   'P 1'
#
loop_
_entity.id
_entity.type
_entity.pdbx_description
1 polymer ?
#
loop_
_entity_poly.entity_id
_entity_poly.type
_entity_poly.pdbx_seq_one_letter_code
_entity_poly.pdbx_strand_id
1 'polypeptide(L)'
;MASPQSIPGGWTKRDPNDKTIVELAKKAAQQMWPDRVFERVVDAYSQVVDGTNYRIDILLSKTKNDRVHVKYEVHILEPLPAQ
;
A
#
# COMPACT_ATOMS: atom_id res chain seq x y z
N MET A 1 22.24 2.51 -21.51
CA MET A 1 21.53 1.55 -20.63
C MET A 1 20.08 2.01 -20.57
N ALA A 2 19.13 1.25 -21.12
CA ALA A 2 17.72 1.64 -21.11
C ALA A 2 17.11 1.28 -19.76
N SER A 3 16.59 2.27 -19.04
CA SER A 3 15.76 2.06 -17.85
C SER A 3 14.59 1.15 -18.23
N PRO A 4 14.24 0.12 -17.44
CA PRO A 4 13.08 -0.72 -17.75
C PRO A 4 11.83 0.17 -17.76
N GLN A 5 11.32 0.43 -18.96
CA GLN A 5 10.07 1.16 -19.15
C GLN A 5 8.96 0.30 -18.54
N SER A 6 8.36 0.79 -17.46
CA SER A 6 7.17 0.19 -16.86
C SER A 6 6.12 -0.04 -17.95
N ILE A 7 5.71 -1.29 -18.14
CA ILE A 7 4.68 -1.66 -19.11
C ILE A 7 3.36 -0.99 -18.64
N PRO A 8 2.72 -0.15 -19.46
CA PRO A 8 1.40 0.41 -19.14
C PRO A 8 0.41 -0.72 -18.83
N GLY A 9 -0.34 -0.60 -17.74
CA GLY A 9 -1.25 -1.64 -17.27
C GLY A 9 -0.57 -2.80 -16.51
N GLY A 10 0.76 -2.80 -16.34
CA GLY A 10 1.48 -3.73 -15.48
C GLY A 10 1.59 -3.23 -14.03
N TRP A 11 1.80 -4.16 -13.09
CA TRP A 11 2.20 -3.80 -11.72
C TRP A 11 3.61 -3.23 -11.72
N THR A 12 3.75 -2.02 -11.21
CA THR A 12 5.03 -1.33 -11.01
C THR A 12 5.35 -1.33 -9.52
N LYS A 13 6.56 -1.77 -9.16
CA LYS A 13 7.02 -1.72 -7.76
C LYS A 13 7.14 -0.28 -7.27
N ARG A 14 6.72 -0.03 -6.03
CA ARG A 14 6.79 1.27 -5.35
C ARG A 14 7.69 1.15 -4.11
N ASP A 15 8.25 2.28 -3.68
CA ASP A 15 9.03 2.31 -2.44
C ASP A 15 8.06 2.16 -1.24
N PRO A 16 8.24 1.15 -0.37
CA PRO A 16 7.42 0.99 0.83
C PRO A 16 7.56 2.16 1.83
N ASN A 17 8.61 2.98 1.72
CA ASN A 17 8.81 4.17 2.56
C ASN A 17 8.33 5.47 1.90
N ASP A 18 7.76 5.40 0.69
CA ASP A 18 7.16 6.56 0.03
C ASP A 18 6.03 7.11 0.92
N LYS A 19 6.04 8.43 1.15
CA LYS A 19 5.08 9.09 2.06
C LYS A 19 3.63 8.83 1.64
N THR A 20 3.36 8.84 0.34
CA THR A 20 2.01 8.60 -0.21
C THR A 20 1.55 7.18 0.06
N ILE A 21 2.43 6.20 -0.18
CA ILE A 21 2.15 4.78 0.08
C ILE A 21 1.90 4.55 1.58
N VAL A 22 2.74 5.13 2.44
CA VAL A 22 2.59 5.00 3.90
C VAL A 22 1.30 5.66 4.40
N GLU A 23 0.93 6.82 3.89
CA GLU A 23 -0.31 7.51 4.28
C GLU A 23 -1.55 6.74 3.82
N LEU A 24 -1.55 6.23 2.58
CA LEU A 24 -2.62 5.35 2.06
C LEU A 24 -2.76 4.09 2.92
N ALA A 25 -1.64 3.44 3.21
CA ALA A 25 -1.60 2.23 4.04
C ALA A 25 -2.13 2.48 5.45
N LYS A 26 -1.73 3.59 6.09
CA LYS A 26 -2.22 3.98 7.42
C LYS A 26 -3.72 4.24 7.42
N LYS A 27 -4.23 4.98 6.43
CA LYS A 27 -5.65 5.27 6.29
C LYS A 27 -6.46 3.99 6.12
N ALA A 28 -6.03 3.09 5.23
CA ALA A 28 -6.70 1.81 5.02
C ALA A 28 -6.63 0.92 6.27
N ALA A 29 -5.48 0.86 6.95
CA ALA A 29 -5.34 0.11 8.19
C ALA A 29 -6.28 0.60 9.29
N GLN A 30 -6.40 1.91 9.47
CA GLN A 30 -7.32 2.50 10.46
C GLN A 30 -8.80 2.22 10.14
N GLN A 31 -9.16 2.15 8.86
CA GLN A 31 -10.53 1.85 8.44
C GLN A 31 -10.88 0.36 8.60
N MET A 32 -9.96 -0.53 8.23
CA MET A 32 -10.21 -1.98 8.22
C MET A 32 -9.95 -2.65 9.57
N TRP A 33 -8.97 -2.15 10.33
CA TRP A 33 -8.51 -2.72 11.60
C TRP A 33 -8.29 -1.62 12.65
N PRO A 34 -9.35 -0.93 13.10
CA PRO A 34 -9.25 0.19 14.05
C PRO A 34 -8.70 -0.21 15.42
N ASP A 35 -8.74 -1.50 15.76
CA ASP A 35 -8.21 -2.09 16.99
C ASP A 35 -6.73 -2.50 16.89
N ARG A 36 -6.09 -2.29 15.74
CA ARG A 36 -4.69 -2.66 15.48
C ARG A 36 -3.79 -1.44 15.34
N VAL A 37 -2.52 -1.65 15.65
CA VAL A 37 -1.48 -0.65 15.46
C VAL A 37 -0.79 -0.90 14.13
N PHE A 38 -0.77 0.13 13.28
CA PHE A 38 0.03 0.14 12.06
C PHE A 38 1.51 0.27 12.40
N GLU A 39 2.32 -0.69 11.96
CA GLU A 39 3.77 -0.67 12.17
C GLU A 39 4.48 -0.06 10.96
N ARG A 40 4.35 -0.71 9.79
CA ARG A 40 5.01 -0.28 8.55
C ARG A 40 4.43 -0.96 7.32
N VAL A 41 4.79 -0.42 6.17
CA VAL A 41 4.67 -1.09 4.87
C VAL A 41 5.85 -2.05 4.70
N VAL A 42 5.57 -3.21 4.10
CA VAL A 42 6.54 -4.28 3.82
C VAL A 42 6.89 -4.31 2.33
N ASP A 43 5.89 -4.18 1.46
CA ASP A 43 6.06 -4.13 0.01
C ASP A 43 4.89 -3.34 -0.60
N ALA A 44 5.10 -2.76 -1.78
CA ALA A 44 4.08 -1.97 -2.44
C ALA A 44 4.20 -2.01 -3.97
N TYR A 45 3.05 -2.08 -4.63
CA TYR A 45 2.94 -2.04 -6.09
C TYR A 45 1.79 -1.11 -6.49
N SER A 46 1.92 -0.49 -7.65
CA SER A 46 0.85 0.29 -8.27
C SER A 46 0.62 -0.17 -9.70
N GLN A 47 -0.61 -0.05 -10.18
CA GLN A 47 -0.99 -0.35 -11.55
C GLN A 47 -1.92 0.76 -12.04
N VAL A 48 -1.60 1.31 -13.21
CA VAL A 48 -2.47 2.29 -13.87
C VAL A 48 -3.59 1.55 -14.58
N VAL A 49 -4.83 1.95 -14.30
CA VAL A 49 -6.09 1.45 -14.89
C VAL A 49 -6.97 2.67 -15.26
N ASP A 50 -8.29 2.62 -15.10
CA ASP A 50 -9.18 3.81 -15.03
C ASP A 50 -9.02 4.55 -13.68
N GLY A 51 -7.78 4.66 -13.23
CA GLY A 51 -7.39 5.08 -11.88
C GLY A 51 -5.99 4.59 -11.58
N THR A 52 -5.67 4.53 -10.29
CA THR A 52 -4.49 3.83 -9.80
C THR A 52 -4.92 2.76 -8.81
N ASN A 53 -4.63 1.51 -9.13
CA ASN A 53 -4.70 0.40 -8.19
C ASN A 53 -3.40 0.31 -7.40
N TYR A 54 -3.50 0.17 -6.09
CA TYR A 54 -2.38 -0.10 -5.20
C TYR A 54 -2.55 -1.46 -4.55
N ARG A 55 -1.48 -2.25 -4.52
CA ARG A 55 -1.36 -3.47 -3.74
C ARG A 55 -0.26 -3.24 -2.71
N ILE A 56 -0.63 -3.18 -1.44
CA ILE A 56 0.27 -2.79 -0.35
C ILE A 56 0.27 -3.89 0.70
N ASP A 57 1.45 -4.45 0.95
CA ASP A 57 1.68 -5.35 2.06
C ASP A 57 2.01 -4.55 3.31
N ILE A 58 1.23 -4.69 4.37
CA ILE A 58 1.40 -3.97 5.64
C ILE A 58 1.62 -4.94 6.79
N LEU A 59 2.25 -4.43 7.85
CA LEU A 59 2.46 -5.15 9.09
C LEU A 59 1.69 -4.46 10.21
N LEU A 60 0.81 -5.22 10.88
CA LEU A 60 0.01 -4.74 11.99
C LEU A 60 0.30 -5.53 13.27
N SER A 61 0.16 -4.89 14.41
CA SER A 61 0.26 -5.50 15.75
C SER A 61 -1.01 -5.24 16.57
N LYS A 62 -1.27 -6.02 17.63
CA LYS A 62 -2.42 -5.74 18.51
C LYS A 62 -2.18 -4.55 19.43
N THR A 63 -0.93 -4.34 19.84
CA THR A 63 -0.53 -3.23 20.71
C THR A 63 0.88 -2.79 20.34
N LYS A 64 1.26 -1.55 20.72
CA LYS A 64 2.59 -0.98 20.39
C LYS A 64 3.80 -1.80 20.88
N ASN A 65 3.61 -2.69 21.84
CA ASN A 65 4.67 -3.53 22.41
C ASN A 65 4.48 -5.03 22.10
N ASP A 66 3.52 -5.36 21.23
CA ASP A 66 3.28 -6.75 20.86
C ASP A 66 4.43 -7.27 20.00
N ARG A 67 4.86 -8.51 20.28
CA ARG A 67 5.89 -9.21 19.49
C ARG A 67 5.28 -9.97 18.32
N VAL A 68 3.95 -10.11 18.30
CA VAL A 68 3.22 -10.77 17.23
C VAL A 68 2.81 -9.73 16.20
N HIS A 69 3.44 -9.83 15.04
CA HIS A 69 3.11 -9.01 13.90
C HIS A 69 2.42 -9.86 12.84
N VAL A 70 1.30 -9.35 12.31
CA VAL A 70 0.54 -10.03 11.27
C VAL A 70 0.66 -9.23 9.98
N LYS A 71 1.03 -9.91 8.90
CA LYS A 71 1.10 -9.33 7.56
C LYS A 71 -0.28 -9.35 6.91
N TYR A 72 -0.69 -8.24 6.33
CA TYR A 72 -1.90 -8.10 5.54
C TYR A 72 -1.58 -7.55 4.16
N GLU A 73 -2.27 -8.03 3.14
CA GLU A 73 -2.24 -7.44 1.80
C GLU A 73 -3.50 -6.57 1.63
N VAL A 74 -3.32 -5.31 1.28
CA VAL A 74 -4.39 -4.32 1.12
C VAL A 74 -4.43 -3.86 -0.33
N HIS A 75 -5.64 -3.82 -0.89
CA HIS A 75 -5.88 -3.36 -2.26
C HIS A 75 -6.67 -2.05 -2.18
N ILE A 76 -6.16 -0.99 -2.80
CA ILE A 76 -6.74 0.36 -2.78
C ILE A 76 -6.89 0.83 -4.22
N LEU A 77 -8.10 1.23 -4.63
CA LEU A 77 -8.35 1.86 -5.93
C LEU A 77 -8.59 3.36 -5.72
N GLU A 78 -7.72 4.18 -6.32
CA GLU A 78 -7.96 5.61 -6.47
C GLU A 78 -8.51 5.88 -7.88
N PRO A 79 -9.78 6.28 -8.04
CA PRO A 79 -10.37 6.48 -9.36
C PRO A 79 -9.76 7.71 -10.05
N LEU A 80 -9.75 7.72 -11.39
CA LEU A 80 -9.41 8.93 -12.14
C LEU A 80 -10.39 10.07 -11.76
N PRO A 81 -9.90 11.31 -11.60
CA PRO A 81 -10.76 12.46 -11.42
C PRO A 81 -11.73 12.57 -12.61
N ALA A 82 -12.98 12.95 -12.34
CA ALA A 82 -13.91 13.32 -13.40
C ALA A 82 -13.33 14.53 -14.16
N GLN A 83 -13.25 14.41 -15.49
CA GLN A 83 -12.82 15.48 -16.40
C GLN A 83 -13.92 16.51 -16.62
#